data_AF-Q8YW69-F1
#
_entry.id   AF-Q8YW69-F1
#
_cell.length_a   1.000
_cell.length_b   1.000
_cell.length_c   1.000
_cell.angle_alpha   90.00
_cell.angle_beta   90.00
_cell.angle_gamma   90.00
#
_symmetry.space_group_name_H-M   'P 1'
#
loop_
_entity.id
_entity.type
_entity.pdbx_description
1 polymer ?
#
loop_
_entity_poly.entity_id
_entity_poly.type
_entity_poly.pdbx_seq_one_letter_code
_entity_poly.pdbx_strand_id
1 'polypeptide(L)'
;MNKFILTLISSPVLIASILSMTVMVNHAQAIEPEVKNTDKLSCIRNKHKVGLVCARASVLAQVPNYEPEIEFSQEDAPMLEFNDAESDIAITLFGCDCPACINSFRQMRGATPLVY
;
A
#
# COMPACT_ATOMS: atom_id res chain seq x y z
N MET A 1 16.44 29.02 -54.78
CA MET A 1 16.42 27.54 -54.72
C MET A 1 16.73 26.97 -53.32
N ASN A 2 16.75 27.77 -52.25
CA ASN A 2 17.26 27.33 -50.92
C ASN A 2 16.17 27.10 -49.86
N LYS A 3 14.91 27.45 -50.14
CA LYS A 3 13.79 27.28 -49.18
C LYS A 3 13.47 25.81 -48.90
N PHE A 4 13.57 24.95 -49.91
CA PHE A 4 13.30 23.51 -49.79
C PHE A 4 14.33 22.77 -48.93
N ILE A 5 15.61 23.19 -48.99
CA ILE A 5 16.69 22.61 -48.18
C ILE A 5 16.51 23.01 -46.71
N LEU A 6 16.14 24.27 -46.44
CA LEU A 6 15.84 24.75 -45.08
C LEU A 6 14.65 24.02 -44.45
N THR A 7 13.62 23.65 -45.23
CA THR A 7 12.49 22.86 -44.74
C THR A 7 12.81 21.38 -44.54
N LEU A 8 13.76 20.81 -45.30
CA LEU A 8 14.19 19.42 -45.16
C LEU A 8 15.04 19.19 -43.90
N ILE A 9 15.78 20.20 -43.45
CA ILE A 9 16.64 20.09 -42.26
C ILE A 9 15.87 20.37 -40.96
N SER A 10 14.81 21.19 -40.99
CA SER A 10 14.05 21.56 -39.78
C SER A 10 13.03 20.51 -39.33
N SER A 11 12.56 19.65 -40.23
CA SER A 11 11.53 18.63 -39.95
C SER A 11 12.02 17.47 -39.06
N PRO A 12 13.20 16.85 -39.28
CA PRO A 12 13.62 15.68 -38.49
C PRO A 12 13.88 15.99 -37.01
N VAL A 13 14.33 17.20 -36.70
CA VAL A 13 14.67 17.62 -35.33
C VAL A 13 13.42 17.75 -34.46
N LEU A 14 12.31 18.24 -35.03
CA LEU A 14 11.05 18.36 -34.29
C LEU A 14 10.40 16.99 -34.07
N ILE A 15 10.50 16.07 -35.04
CA ILE A 15 9.93 14.72 -34.91
C ILE A 15 10.68 13.90 -33.85
N ALA A 16 12.01 13.99 -33.80
CA ALA A 16 12.82 13.32 -32.78
C ALA A 16 12.52 13.80 -31.36
N SER A 17 12.23 15.10 -31.18
CA SER A 17 11.94 15.72 -29.87
C SER A 17 10.63 15.23 -29.24
N ILE A 18 9.65 14.81 -30.04
CA ILE A 18 8.34 14.38 -29.53
C ILE A 18 8.40 12.89 -29.12
N LEU A 19 9.20 12.08 -29.80
CA LEU A 19 9.37 10.66 -29.47
C LEU A 19 10.09 10.41 -28.14
N SER A 20 10.97 11.32 -27.72
CA SER A 20 11.72 11.18 -26.46
C SER A 20 10.85 11.28 -25.19
N MET A 21 9.63 11.81 -25.27
CA MET A 21 8.74 11.97 -24.11
C MET A 21 7.78 10.79 -23.90
N THR A 22 7.61 9.88 -24.87
CA THR A 22 6.67 8.75 -24.75
C THR A 22 7.28 7.50 -24.13
N VAL A 23 8.59 7.49 -23.84
CA VAL A 23 9.29 6.30 -23.30
C VAL A 23 9.10 6.13 -21.78
N MET A 24 8.50 7.09 -21.07
CA MET A 24 8.35 7.04 -19.60
C MET A 24 6.93 6.76 -19.08
N VAL A 25 5.96 6.39 -19.93
CA VAL A 25 4.58 6.12 -19.48
C VAL A 25 4.34 4.70 -18.98
N ASN A 26 5.29 3.78 -19.17
CA ASN A 26 5.25 2.48 -18.50
C ASN A 26 5.85 2.61 -17.10
N HIS A 27 5.14 3.30 -16.21
CA HIS A 27 5.27 2.94 -14.80
C HIS A 27 4.91 1.45 -14.73
N ALA A 28 5.89 0.60 -14.40
CA ALA A 28 5.62 -0.78 -14.06
C ALA A 28 4.72 -0.75 -12.83
N GLN A 29 3.41 -0.72 -13.04
CA GLN A 29 2.47 -1.12 -12.01
C GLN A 29 2.82 -2.57 -11.75
N ALA A 30 3.38 -2.82 -10.57
CA ALA A 30 3.58 -4.17 -10.10
C ALA A 30 2.18 -4.79 -10.04
N ILE A 31 1.86 -5.60 -11.05
CA ILE A 31 0.68 -6.45 -11.00
C ILE A 31 0.85 -7.26 -9.72
N GLU A 32 -0.13 -7.20 -8.82
CA GLU A 32 -0.06 -7.99 -7.61
C GLU A 32 0.08 -9.46 -8.04
N PRO A 33 1.16 -10.14 -7.64
CA PRO A 33 1.40 -11.49 -8.11
C PRO A 33 0.28 -12.38 -7.59
N GLU A 34 -0.50 -12.94 -8.51
CA GLU A 34 -1.47 -13.98 -8.20
C GLU A 34 -0.71 -15.14 -7.54
N VAL A 35 -1.08 -15.44 -6.29
CA VAL A 35 -0.35 -16.38 -5.44
C VAL A 35 -0.60 -17.82 -5.93
N LYS A 36 0.19 -18.27 -6.91
CA LYS A 36 0.09 -19.63 -7.48
C LYS A 36 0.79 -20.71 -6.66
N ASN A 37 1.62 -20.34 -5.67
CA ASN A 37 2.39 -21.29 -4.88
C ASN A 37 2.37 -20.91 -3.39
N THR A 38 1.70 -21.74 -2.60
CA THR A 38 1.37 -21.52 -1.17
C THR A 38 2.56 -21.66 -0.22
N ASP A 39 3.66 -22.28 -0.67
CA ASP A 39 4.84 -22.55 0.16
C ASP A 39 5.93 -21.46 0.07
N LYS A 40 5.78 -20.49 -0.84
CA LYS A 40 6.73 -19.39 -0.97
C LYS A 40 6.40 -18.25 0.00
N LEU A 41 7.46 -17.60 0.50
CA LEU A 41 7.32 -16.31 1.19
C LEU A 41 6.94 -15.25 0.15
N SER A 42 5.89 -14.49 0.44
CA SER A 42 5.47 -13.31 -0.30
C SER A 42 5.54 -12.10 0.63
N CYS A 43 6.00 -10.98 0.10
CA CYS A 43 6.15 -9.74 0.86
C CYS A 43 5.11 -8.74 0.41
N ILE A 44 4.28 -8.28 1.35
CA ILE A 44 3.26 -7.26 1.10
C ILE A 44 3.61 -5.97 1.83
N ARG A 45 3.09 -4.85 1.35
CA ARG A 45 3.20 -3.58 2.05
C ARG A 45 2.27 -3.60 3.26
N ASN A 46 2.82 -3.31 4.43
CA ASN A 46 2.02 -3.18 5.65
C ASN A 46 1.63 -1.70 5.83
N LYS A 47 0.35 -1.40 6.06
CA LYS A 47 -0.14 -0.02 6.24
C LYS A 47 0.19 0.58 7.61
N HIS A 48 0.56 -0.24 8.58
CA HIS A 48 0.84 0.15 9.98
C HIS A 48 2.34 0.16 10.32
N LYS A 49 3.21 -0.31 9.41
CA LYS A 49 4.66 -0.32 9.60
C LYS A 49 5.36 0.21 8.36
N VAL A 50 6.42 0.98 8.57
CA VAL A 50 7.31 1.39 7.47
C VAL A 50 8.06 0.16 6.97
N GLY A 51 7.75 -0.27 5.74
CA GLY A 51 8.44 -1.37 5.04
C GLY A 51 7.53 -2.48 4.53
N LEU A 52 8.15 -3.54 4.02
CA LEU A 52 7.47 -4.75 3.58
C LEU A 52 7.46 -5.79 4.71
N VAL A 53 6.36 -6.51 4.83
CA VAL A 53 6.24 -7.66 5.73
C VAL A 53 6.10 -8.92 4.89
N CYS A 54 6.96 -9.91 5.15
CA CYS A 54 6.99 -11.16 4.42
C CYS A 54 6.34 -12.27 5.23
N ALA A 55 5.36 -12.96 4.65
CA ALA A 55 4.70 -14.11 5.24
C ALA A 55 4.54 -15.21 4.18
N ARG A 56 4.20 -16.42 4.61
CA ARG A 56 3.88 -17.49 3.65
C ARG A 56 2.67 -17.09 2.82
N ALA A 57 2.74 -17.36 1.53
CA ALA A 57 1.65 -17.19 0.58
C ALA A 57 0.32 -17.77 1.08
N SER A 58 0.35 -18.94 1.72
CA SER A 58 -0.84 -19.56 2.34
C SER A 58 -1.48 -18.74 3.46
N VAL A 59 -0.69 -17.99 4.23
CA VAL A 59 -1.19 -17.13 5.32
C VAL A 59 -1.76 -15.84 4.73
N LEU A 60 -1.08 -15.25 3.75
CA LEU A 60 -1.53 -14.04 3.07
C LEU A 60 -2.86 -14.25 2.33
N ALA A 61 -3.07 -15.43 1.74
CA ALA A 61 -4.33 -15.78 1.08
C ALA A 61 -5.53 -15.85 2.04
N GLN A 62 -5.30 -15.97 3.35
CA GLN A 62 -6.34 -15.96 4.37
C GLN A 62 -6.63 -14.57 4.92
N VAL A 63 -5.76 -13.58 4.63
CA VAL A 63 -6.00 -12.20 5.05
C VAL A 63 -7.12 -11.64 4.18
N PRO A 64 -8.23 -11.18 4.78
CA PRO A 64 -9.29 -10.54 4.01
C PRO A 64 -8.71 -9.37 3.21
N ASN A 65 -9.06 -9.27 1.92
CA ASN A 65 -8.82 -8.06 1.15
C ASN A 65 -9.72 -6.96 1.74
N TYR A 66 -9.18 -6.19 2.68
CA TYR A 66 -9.89 -5.06 3.26
C TYR A 66 -9.86 -3.91 2.25
N GLU A 67 -10.96 -3.73 1.53
CA GLU A 67 -11.23 -2.48 0.83
C GLU A 67 -11.40 -1.38 1.89
N PRO A 68 -10.71 -0.24 1.76
CA PRO A 68 -10.85 0.84 2.71
C PRO A 68 -12.22 1.47 2.53
N GLU A 69 -13.20 1.04 3.31
CA GLU A 69 -14.37 1.86 3.58
C GLU A 69 -13.88 2.96 4.53
N ILE A 70 -13.48 4.10 3.96
CA ILE A 70 -13.24 5.31 4.76
C ILE A 70 -14.63 5.79 5.20
N GLU A 71 -15.18 5.13 6.21
CA GLU A 71 -16.31 5.67 6.96
C GLU A 71 -15.75 6.72 7.92
N PHE A 72 -16.03 7.98 7.61
CA PHE A 72 -15.80 9.05 8.56
C PHE A 72 -16.70 8.82 9.77
N SER A 73 -16.10 8.88 10.95
CA SER A 73 -16.82 8.79 12.21
C SER A 73 -17.91 9.86 12.25
N GLN A 74 -19.15 9.46 12.53
CA GLN A 74 -20.23 10.42 12.77
C GLN A 74 -19.87 11.27 13.99
N GLU A 75 -20.36 12.51 14.06
CA GLU A 75 -19.99 13.47 15.12
C GLU A 75 -20.24 12.94 16.55
N ASP A 76 -21.15 11.95 16.71
CA ASP A 76 -21.50 11.31 17.98
C ASP A 76 -20.93 9.89 18.16
N ALA A 77 -19.85 9.53 17.43
CA ALA A 77 -19.26 8.22 17.59
C ALA A 77 -18.73 8.02 19.03
N PRO A 78 -19.06 6.89 19.68
CA PRO A 78 -18.59 6.62 21.03
C PRO A 78 -17.06 6.59 21.05
N MET A 79 -16.46 7.39 21.94
CA MET A 79 -15.03 7.37 22.19
C MET A 79 -14.62 5.97 22.65
N LEU A 80 -13.67 5.36 21.93
CA LEU A 80 -13.12 4.07 22.33
C LEU A 80 -12.29 4.25 23.59
N GLU A 81 -12.69 3.61 24.68
CA GLU A 81 -11.88 3.56 25.90
C GLU A 81 -10.78 2.49 25.74
N PHE A 82 -9.60 2.94 25.32
CA PHE A 82 -8.36 2.18 25.49
C PHE A 82 -7.53 2.79 26.61
N ASN A 83 -6.75 1.97 27.31
CA ASN A 83 -5.88 2.44 28.38
C ASN A 83 -4.44 2.66 27.87
N ASP A 84 -3.71 3.56 28.53
CA ASP A 84 -2.33 3.92 28.15
C ASP A 84 -1.40 2.70 28.12
N ALA A 85 -1.58 1.75 29.04
CA ALA A 85 -0.75 0.55 29.09
C ALA A 85 -0.93 -0.37 27.87
N GLU A 86 -2.16 -0.50 27.34
CA GLU A 86 -2.44 -1.22 26.10
C GLU A 86 -1.83 -0.50 24.89
N SER A 87 -1.88 0.84 24.88
CA SER A 87 -1.21 1.65 23.85
C SER A 87 0.31 1.44 23.87
N ASP A 88 0.96 1.58 25.03
CA ASP A 88 2.41 1.41 25.18
C ASP A 88 2.88 0.03 24.72
N ILE A 89 2.12 -1.02 25.06
CA ILE A 89 2.43 -2.38 24.63
C ILE A 89 2.21 -2.54 23.12
N ALA A 90 1.14 -1.98 22.55
CA ALA A 90 0.89 -2.04 21.11
C ALA A 90 2.01 -1.33 20.33
N ILE A 91 2.48 -0.16 20.79
CA ILE A 91 3.64 0.53 20.21
C ILE A 91 4.89 -0.35 20.31
N THR A 92 5.11 -0.97 21.46
CA THR A 92 6.28 -1.84 21.68
C THR A 92 6.28 -3.06 20.74
N LEU A 93 5.12 -3.69 20.53
CA LEU A 93 4.99 -4.91 19.73
C LEU A 93 4.91 -4.63 18.23
N PHE A 94 4.22 -3.58 17.83
CA PHE A 94 3.83 -3.31 16.44
C PHE A 94 4.40 -2.03 15.86
N GLY A 95 4.87 -1.11 16.71
CA GLY A 95 5.33 0.22 16.31
C GLY A 95 4.20 1.24 16.08
N CYS A 96 2.96 0.91 16.47
CA CYS A 96 1.78 1.76 16.30
C CYS A 96 0.71 1.37 17.34
N ASP A 97 -0.09 2.33 17.80
CA ASP A 97 -1.22 2.19 18.74
C ASP A 97 -2.60 2.38 18.08
N CYS A 98 -2.72 2.18 16.77
CA CYS A 98 -4.03 2.26 16.13
C CYS A 98 -4.98 1.16 16.65
N PRO A 99 -6.32 1.33 16.49
CA PRO A 99 -7.30 0.35 16.96
C PRO A 99 -7.03 -1.09 16.48
N ALA A 100 -6.53 -1.27 15.25
CA ALA A 100 -6.16 -2.59 14.73
C ALA A 100 -4.98 -3.23 15.50
N CYS A 101 -3.95 -2.44 15.84
CA CYS A 101 -2.80 -2.90 16.63
C CYS A 101 -3.20 -3.24 18.06
N ILE A 102 -4.03 -2.41 18.69
CA ILE A 102 -4.57 -2.67 20.03
C ILE A 102 -5.46 -3.93 20.02
N ASN A 103 -6.34 -4.08 19.03
CA ASN A 103 -7.17 -5.28 18.87
C ASN A 103 -6.33 -6.55 18.66
N SER A 104 -5.24 -6.45 17.91
CA SER A 104 -4.29 -7.56 17.74
C SER A 104 -3.67 -7.96 19.09
N PHE A 105 -3.29 -6.98 19.91
CA PHE A 105 -2.81 -7.24 21.28
C PHE A 105 -3.89 -7.89 22.15
N ARG A 106 -5.12 -7.37 22.14
CA ARG A 106 -6.24 -7.93 22.89
C ARG A 106 -6.56 -9.36 22.47
N GLN A 107 -6.55 -9.66 21.18
CA GLN A 107 -6.76 -11.00 20.65
C GLN A 107 -5.68 -11.98 21.15
N MET A 108 -4.41 -11.57 21.21
CA MET A 108 -3.34 -12.39 21.79
C MET A 108 -3.56 -12.69 23.29
N ARG A 109 -4.27 -11.81 24.01
CA ARG A 109 -4.64 -12.01 25.41
C ARG A 109 -5.98 -12.71 25.61
N GLY A 110 -6.69 -13.06 24.53
CA GLY A 110 -8.06 -13.56 24.60
C GLY A 110 -9.09 -12.53 25.07
N ALA A 111 -8.77 -11.24 24.95
CA ALA A 111 -9.67 -10.12 25.25
C ALA A 111 -10.48 -9.71 24.00
N THR A 112 -11.64 -9.10 24.23
CA THR A 112 -12.55 -8.63 23.17
C THR A 112 -12.00 -7.40 22.44
N PRO A 113 -12.12 -7.32 21.10
CA PRO A 113 -11.70 -6.14 20.34
C PRO A 113 -12.56 -4.92 20.69
N LEU A 114 -11.97 -3.73 20.54
CA LEU A 114 -12.62 -2.42 20.70
C LEU A 114 -13.64 -2.13 19.59
N VAL A 115 -13.29 -2.51 18.36
CA VAL A 115 -14.05 -2.28 17.12
C VAL A 115 -13.80 -3.47 16.19
N TYR A 116 -14.82 -3.85 15.42
CA TYR A 116 -14.75 -4.93 14.42
C TYR A 116 -14.39 -4.38 13.05
#